data_AF-A0A7X3CSW3-F1
#
_entry.id   AF-A0A7X3CSW3-F1
#
_cell.length_a   1.000
_cell.length_b   1.000
_cell.length_c   1.000
_cell.angle_alpha   90.00
_cell.angle_beta   90.00
_cell.angle_gamma   90.00
#
_symmetry.space_group_name_H-M   'P 1'
#
loop_
_entity.id
_entity.type
_entity.pdbx_description
1 polymer ?
#
loop_
_entity_poly.entity_id
_entity_poly.type
_entity_poly.pdbx_seq_one_letter_code
_entity_poly.pdbx_strand_id
1 'polypeptide(L)'
;MEKDVLTRFGVSMPEELIKQFDLYLTEQGYTNRSEAIRDLVRRVLLEPGGMDTDQLVAGTIVMVYDHHAFELPLTLMELQHDYHHQIISTMHVHLNHHQCMEIIVVRGMLGQLHELRQRIQVLKGVHYAELSVTFVDNHETPQDPHTPHGHSHA
;
A
#
# COMPACT_ATOMS: atom_id res chain seq x y z
N MET A 1 6.61 -22.19 4.14
CA MET A 1 6.64 -21.03 5.05
C MET A 1 7.97 -21.06 5.76
N GLU A 2 8.95 -20.33 5.24
CA GLU A 2 10.10 -19.98 6.06
C GLU A 2 9.57 -19.04 7.14
N LYS A 3 9.76 -19.42 8.41
CA LYS A 3 9.28 -18.63 9.54
C LYS A 3 10.17 -17.39 9.60
N ASP A 4 9.58 -16.20 9.55
CA ASP A 4 10.31 -14.98 9.88
C ASP A 4 11.09 -15.19 11.17
N VAL A 5 12.39 -14.95 11.12
CA VAL A 5 13.27 -15.11 12.28
C VAL A 5 12.97 -13.97 13.25
N LEU A 6 12.19 -14.27 14.29
CA LEU A 6 11.84 -13.30 15.32
C LEU A 6 13.03 -13.00 16.23
N THR A 7 13.48 -11.75 16.24
CA THR A 7 14.48 -11.25 17.18
C THR A 7 13.80 -10.61 18.38
N ARG A 8 14.25 -10.96 19.60
CA ARG A 8 13.76 -10.37 20.85
C ARG A 8 14.73 -9.29 21.33
N PHE A 9 14.18 -8.12 21.65
CA PHE A 9 14.90 -7.03 22.28
C PHE A 9 14.08 -6.48 23.46
N GLY A 10 14.76 -5.85 24.42
CA GLY A 10 14.13 -5.19 25.55
C GLY A 10 13.94 -3.70 25.29
N VAL A 11 12.82 -3.13 25.73
CA VAL A 11 12.54 -1.69 25.69
C VAL A 11 12.19 -1.22 27.09
N SER A 12 12.77 -0.10 27.51
CA SER A 12 12.44 0.57 28.76
C SER A 12 11.53 1.77 28.50
N MET A 13 10.49 1.95 29.30
CA MET A 13 9.53 3.05 29.21
C MET A 13 9.14 3.52 30.62
N PRO A 14 8.75 4.81 30.78
CA PRO A 14 8.13 5.27 32.02
C PRO A 14 6.88 4.43 32.38
N GLU A 15 6.68 4.18 33.67
CA GLU A 15 5.59 3.33 34.16
C GLU A 15 4.20 3.84 33.70
N GLU A 16 3.98 5.15 33.73
CA GLU A 16 2.71 5.70 33.28
C GLU A 16 2.52 5.62 31.77
N LEU A 17 3.61 5.67 31.00
CA LEU A 17 3.52 5.53 29.55
C LEU A 17 3.07 4.11 29.17
N ILE A 18 3.61 3.08 29.84
CA ILE A 18 3.21 1.70 29.53
C ILE A 18 1.78 1.40 29.98
N LYS A 19 1.31 1.99 31.08
CA LYS A 19 -0.10 1.89 31.50
C LYS A 19 -1.05 2.51 30.48
N GLN A 20 -0.73 3.71 30.00
CA GLN A 20 -1.50 4.36 28.93
C GLN A 20 -1.49 3.54 27.65
N PHE A 21 -0.32 2.97 27.29
CA PHE A 21 -0.19 2.11 26.12
C PHE A 21 -1.07 0.86 26.24
N ASP A 22 -1.06 0.14 27.37
CA ASP A 22 -1.90 -1.05 27.58
C ASP A 22 -3.40 -0.76 27.48
N LEU A 23 -3.84 0.39 27.99
CA LEU A 23 -5.23 0.82 27.85
C LEU A 23 -5.59 0.99 26.37
N TYR A 24 -4.75 1.72 25.63
CA TYR A 24 -4.89 1.87 24.18
C TYR A 24 -4.91 0.51 23.46
N LEU A 25 -4.06 -0.43 23.84
CA LEU A 25 -4.04 -1.77 23.23
C LEU A 25 -5.37 -2.50 23.40
N THR A 26 -5.94 -2.42 24.59
CA THR A 26 -7.21 -3.06 24.93
C THR A 26 -8.35 -2.45 24.12
N GLU A 27 -8.37 -1.12 24.00
CA GLU A 27 -9.38 -0.40 23.21
C GLU A 27 -9.30 -0.72 21.71
N GLN A 28 -8.10 -0.93 21.17
CA GLN A 28 -7.87 -1.27 19.77
C GLN A 28 -7.97 -2.77 19.47
N GLY A 29 -8.17 -3.62 20.49
CA GLY A 29 -8.34 -5.08 20.31
C GLY A 29 -7.05 -5.86 20.08
N TYR A 30 -5.89 -5.32 20.45
CA TYR A 30 -4.60 -6.02 20.33
C TYR A 30 -4.48 -7.19 21.31
N THR A 31 -3.90 -8.31 20.85
CA THR A 31 -3.72 -9.50 21.70
C THR A 31 -2.49 -9.42 22.60
N ASN A 32 -1.46 -8.66 22.20
CA ASN A 32 -0.23 -8.50 22.95
C ASN A 32 0.55 -7.24 22.54
N ARG A 33 1.40 -6.73 23.44
CA ARG A 33 2.24 -5.54 23.20
C ARG A 33 3.19 -5.69 22.01
N SER A 34 3.69 -6.90 21.74
CA SER A 34 4.66 -7.11 20.66
C SER A 34 4.02 -6.97 19.27
N GLU A 35 2.74 -7.31 19.14
CA GLU A 35 1.95 -7.10 17.93
C GLU A 35 1.71 -5.61 17.68
N ALA A 36 1.25 -4.90 18.71
CA ALA A 36 1.03 -3.47 18.61
C ALA A 36 2.30 -2.68 18.35
N ILE A 37 3.41 -2.99 19.02
CA ILE A 37 4.71 -2.37 18.75
C ILE A 37 5.15 -2.65 17.31
N ARG A 38 4.93 -3.87 16.79
CA ARG A 38 5.29 -4.20 15.41
C ARG A 38 4.46 -3.41 14.41
N ASP A 39 3.18 -3.23 14.65
CA ASP A 39 2.30 -2.41 13.81
C ASP A 39 2.65 -0.93 13.89
N LEU A 40 2.95 -0.41 15.08
CA LEU A 40 3.48 0.94 15.26
C LEU A 40 4.78 1.14 14.48
N VAL A 41 5.73 0.20 14.60
CA VAL A 41 7.00 0.25 13.88
C VAL A 41 6.78 0.19 12.38
N ARG A 42 5.95 -0.74 11.88
CA ARG A 42 5.60 -0.81 10.45
C ARG A 42 5.00 0.51 9.99
N ARG A 43 4.03 1.06 10.72
CA ARG A 43 3.38 2.33 10.39
C ARG A 43 4.38 3.47 10.30
N VAL A 44 5.32 3.57 11.24
CA VAL A 44 6.38 4.58 11.22
C VAL A 44 7.36 4.35 10.07
N LEU A 45 7.71 3.10 9.75
CA LEU A 45 8.56 2.77 8.60
C LEU A 45 7.85 3.00 7.25
N LEU A 46 6.52 3.03 7.25
CA LEU A 46 5.67 3.39 6.11
C LEU A 46 5.40 4.90 6.01
N GLU A 47 5.80 5.71 7.00
CA GLU A 47 5.69 7.16 6.88
C GLU A 47 6.60 7.63 5.73
N PRO A 48 6.09 8.40 4.73
CA PRO A 48 6.80 8.71 3.47
C PRO A 48 8.07 9.58 3.60
N GLY A 49 8.63 9.74 4.79
CA GLY A 49 9.81 10.57 5.05
C GLY A 49 11.15 9.89 4.76
N GLY A 50 11.19 8.57 4.51
CA GLY A 50 12.45 7.82 4.42
C GLY A 50 12.49 6.63 3.45
N MET A 51 11.49 6.45 2.60
CA MET A 51 11.50 5.36 1.61
C MET A 51 12.24 5.77 0.34
N ASP A 52 13.10 4.87 -0.16
CA ASP A 52 13.79 5.06 -1.44
C ASP A 52 12.78 5.00 -2.59
N THR A 53 12.90 5.91 -3.56
CA THR A 53 12.03 5.95 -4.75
C THR A 53 12.11 4.68 -5.58
N ASP A 54 13.21 3.92 -5.45
CA ASP A 54 13.47 2.68 -6.18
C ASP A 54 12.93 1.43 -5.46
N GLN A 55 12.20 1.60 -4.35
CA GLN A 55 11.60 0.49 -3.63
C GLN A 55 10.31 0.00 -4.29
N LEU A 56 10.20 -1.31 -4.49
CA LEU A 56 8.96 -1.96 -4.92
C LEU A 56 7.96 -2.00 -3.77
N VAL A 57 6.78 -1.42 -3.98
CA VAL A 57 5.71 -1.34 -2.98
C VAL A 57 4.35 -1.68 -3.59
N ALA A 58 3.36 -1.92 -2.73
CA ALA A 58 1.95 -2.02 -3.10
C ALA A 58 1.15 -1.03 -2.26
N GLY A 59 -0.01 -0.61 -2.73
CA GLY A 59 -0.77 0.41 -2.03
C GLY A 59 -2.07 0.77 -2.69
N THR A 60 -2.61 1.90 -2.28
CA THR A 60 -3.81 2.51 -2.85
C THR A 60 -3.60 4.00 -3.10
N ILE A 61 -4.12 4.47 -4.23
CA ILE A 61 -4.39 5.89 -4.44
C ILE A 61 -5.89 6.09 -4.20
N VAL A 62 -6.23 6.88 -3.19
CA VAL A 62 -7.62 7.29 -2.94
C VAL A 62 -7.80 8.70 -3.45
N MET A 63 -8.78 8.92 -4.32
CA MET A 63 -9.10 10.24 -4.84
C MET A 63 -10.60 10.55 -4.78
N VAL A 64 -10.92 11.84 -4.69
CA VAL A 64 -12.29 12.37 -4.80
C VAL A 64 -12.31 13.46 -5.85
N TYR A 65 -13.25 13.38 -6.78
CA TYR A 65 -13.36 14.32 -7.89
C TYR A 65 -14.81 14.61 -8.30
N ASP A 66 -15.02 15.72 -9.01
CA ASP A 66 -16.31 16.07 -9.63
C ASP A 66 -16.45 15.40 -11.01
N HIS A 67 -17.41 14.49 -11.17
CA HIS A 67 -17.60 13.77 -12.45
C HIS A 67 -18.30 14.62 -13.53
N HIS A 68 -18.83 15.80 -13.19
CA HIS A 68 -19.31 16.78 -14.16
C HIS A 68 -18.18 17.70 -14.67
N ALA A 69 -16.98 17.63 -14.09
CA ALA A 69 -15.84 18.40 -14.55
C ALA A 69 -15.50 18.02 -15.99
N PHE A 70 -15.43 19.04 -16.85
CA PHE A 70 -15.21 18.87 -18.29
C PHE A 70 -13.93 18.07 -18.56
N GLU A 71 -14.05 17.00 -19.36
CA GLU A 71 -12.98 16.08 -19.78
C GLU A 71 -12.25 15.31 -18.65
N LEU A 72 -12.58 15.54 -17.38
CA LEU A 72 -11.85 14.92 -16.28
C LEU A 72 -11.97 13.39 -16.27
N PRO A 73 -13.15 12.75 -16.43
CA PRO A 73 -13.25 11.30 -16.46
C PRO A 73 -12.42 10.66 -17.59
N LEU A 74 -12.39 11.29 -18.76
CA LEU A 74 -11.60 10.81 -19.91
C LEU A 74 -10.09 10.98 -19.63
N THR A 75 -9.68 12.13 -19.10
CA THR A 75 -8.28 12.41 -18.75
C THR A 75 -7.77 11.44 -17.69
N LEU A 76 -8.60 11.14 -16.68
CA LEU A 76 -8.29 10.14 -15.65
C LEU A 76 -8.18 8.74 -16.25
N MET A 77 -9.08 8.35 -17.16
CA MET A 77 -9.02 7.06 -17.84
C MET A 77 -7.73 6.91 -18.67
N GLU A 78 -7.37 7.92 -19.45
CA GLU A 78 -6.13 7.93 -20.24
C GLU A 78 -4.89 7.87 -19.34
N LEU A 79 -4.85 8.68 -18.29
CA LEU A 79 -3.77 8.65 -17.31
C LEU A 79 -3.65 7.28 -16.63
N GLN A 80 -4.77 6.65 -16.23
CA GLN A 80 -4.74 5.31 -15.65
C GLN A 80 -4.25 4.26 -16.66
N HIS A 81 -4.61 4.39 -17.94
CA HIS A 81 -4.11 3.51 -19.01
C HIS A 81 -2.59 3.62 -19.20
N ASP A 82 -2.00 4.82 -19.11
CA ASP A 82 -0.55 5.01 -19.18
C ASP A 82 0.20 4.26 -18.05
N TYR A 83 -0.43 4.08 -16.89
CA TYR A 83 0.12 3.38 -15.72
C TYR A 83 -0.48 1.98 -15.50
N HIS A 84 -1.00 1.33 -16.55
CA HIS A 84 -1.67 0.02 -16.43
C HIS A 84 -0.77 -1.11 -15.88
N HIS A 85 0.56 -0.97 -15.95
CA HIS A 85 1.48 -1.93 -15.32
C HIS A 85 1.53 -1.77 -13.79
N GLN A 86 1.31 -0.56 -13.28
CA GLN A 86 1.31 -0.25 -11.86
C GLN A 86 -0.09 -0.40 -11.25
N ILE A 87 -1.15 -0.18 -12.02
CA ILE A 87 -2.54 -0.28 -11.55
C ILE A 87 -3.02 -1.73 -11.64
N ILE A 88 -3.41 -2.29 -10.49
CA ILE A 88 -3.98 -3.63 -10.38
C ILE A 88 -5.48 -3.60 -10.62
N SER A 89 -6.17 -2.64 -9.98
CA SER A 89 -7.62 -2.48 -10.09
C SER A 89 -8.06 -1.09 -9.64
N THR A 90 -9.24 -0.68 -10.09
CA THR A 90 -9.89 0.57 -9.67
C THR A 90 -11.30 0.28 -9.18
N MET A 91 -11.66 0.82 -8.03
CA MET A 91 -13.04 0.82 -7.52
C MET A 91 -13.58 2.25 -7.55
N HIS A 92 -14.74 2.42 -8.18
CA HIS A 92 -15.42 3.72 -8.29
C HIS A 92 -16.70 3.72 -7.45
N VAL A 93 -16.91 4.78 -6.67
CA VAL A 93 -18.06 4.94 -5.79
C VAL A 93 -18.67 6.33 -5.99
N HIS A 94 -19.96 6.40 -6.33
CA HIS A 94 -20.70 7.65 -6.34
C HIS A 94 -21.00 8.08 -4.90
N LEU A 95 -20.43 9.20 -4.45
CA LEU A 95 -20.67 9.73 -3.10
C LEU A 95 -21.98 10.54 -3.06
N ASN A 96 -22.24 11.29 -4.13
CA ASN A 96 -23.44 12.10 -4.33
C ASN A 96 -23.60 12.43 -5.83
N HIS A 97 -24.51 13.34 -6.15
CA HIS A 97 -24.81 13.71 -7.53
C HIS A 97 -23.63 14.38 -8.28
N HIS A 98 -22.63 14.92 -7.59
CA HIS A 98 -21.49 15.59 -8.24
C HIS A 98 -20.17 14.86 -8.03
N GLN A 99 -20.01 14.16 -6.91
CA GLN A 99 -18.70 13.65 -6.48
C GLN A 99 -18.62 12.14 -6.60
N CYS A 100 -17.47 11.69 -7.10
CA CYS A 100 -17.07 10.30 -7.08
C CYS A 100 -15.81 10.13 -6.24
N MET A 101 -15.72 9.00 -5.56
CA MET A 101 -14.49 8.51 -4.96
C MET A 101 -13.96 7.37 -5.80
N GLU A 102 -12.66 7.38 -6.10
CA GLU A 102 -11.96 6.25 -6.70
C GLU A 102 -10.86 5.75 -5.77
N ILE A 103 -10.77 4.43 -5.66
CA ILE A 103 -9.69 3.73 -4.98
C ILE A 103 -8.96 2.91 -6.02
N ILE A 104 -7.72 3.30 -6.33
CA ILE A 104 -6.86 2.65 -7.31
C ILE A 104 -5.86 1.79 -6.54
N VAL A 105 -5.97 0.47 -6.64
CA VAL A 105 -4.99 -0.47 -6.08
C VAL A 105 -3.77 -0.49 -7.00
N VAL A 106 -2.59 -0.26 -6.43
CA VAL A 106 -1.34 -0.10 -7.17
C VAL A 106 -0.23 -1.02 -6.65
N ARG A 107 0.70 -1.40 -7.53
CA ARG A 107 1.96 -2.07 -7.21
C ARG A 107 3.04 -1.66 -8.20
N GLY A 108 4.16 -1.15 -7.71
CA GLY A 108 5.24 -0.66 -8.56
C GLY A 108 6.34 0.02 -7.76
N MET A 109 7.29 0.62 -8.46
CA MET A 109 8.32 1.43 -7.81
C MET A 109 7.69 2.66 -7.17
N LEU A 110 8.07 2.96 -5.93
CA LEU A 110 7.47 4.05 -5.15
C LEU A 110 7.50 5.39 -5.89
N GLY A 111 8.59 5.69 -6.60
CA GLY A 111 8.71 6.90 -7.43
C GLY A 111 7.62 7.00 -8.51
N GLN A 112 7.32 5.90 -9.21
CA GLN A 112 6.27 5.86 -10.24
C GLN A 112 4.87 6.05 -9.65
N LEU A 113 4.62 5.50 -8.47
CA LEU A 113 3.33 5.64 -7.78
C LEU A 113 3.14 7.07 -7.26
N HIS A 114 4.19 7.70 -6.75
CA HIS A 114 4.18 9.12 -6.41
C HIS A 114 3.91 10.00 -7.62
N GLU A 115 4.56 9.72 -8.75
CA GLU A 115 4.35 10.46 -10.01
C GLU A 115 2.89 10.35 -10.47
N LEU A 116 2.31 9.13 -10.49
CA LEU A 116 0.91 8.91 -10.84
C LEU A 116 -0.02 9.73 -9.93
N ARG A 117 0.17 9.66 -8.60
CA ARG A 117 -0.63 10.43 -7.64
C ARG A 117 -0.49 11.94 -7.86
N GLN A 118 0.72 12.43 -8.12
CA GLN A 118 0.97 13.86 -8.37
C GLN A 118 0.27 14.31 -9.66
N ARG A 119 0.34 13.51 -10.74
CA ARG A 119 -0.35 13.79 -12.00
C ARG A 119 -1.87 13.81 -11.82
N ILE A 120 -2.44 12.90 -11.02
CA ILE A 120 -3.87 12.92 -10.66
C ILE A 120 -4.20 14.20 -9.88
N GLN A 121 -3.42 14.53 -8.86
CA GLN A 121 -3.72 15.62 -7.91
C GLN A 121 -3.81 17.00 -8.59
N VAL A 122 -3.07 17.22 -9.68
CA VAL A 122 -3.05 18.51 -10.39
C VAL A 122 -4.17 18.66 -11.43
N LEU A 123 -4.94 17.60 -11.70
CA LEU A 123 -6.06 17.67 -12.65
C LEU A 123 -7.19 18.54 -12.10
N LYS A 124 -7.69 19.46 -12.92
CA LYS A 124 -8.80 20.34 -12.55
C LYS A 124 -10.06 19.49 -12.31
N GLY A 125 -10.65 19.66 -11.12
CA GLY A 125 -11.84 18.91 -10.69
C GLY A 125 -11.54 17.72 -9.77
N VAL A 126 -10.25 17.40 -9.55
CA VAL A 126 -9.81 16.54 -8.45
C VAL A 126 -9.75 17.39 -7.17
N HIS A 127 -10.49 16.98 -6.14
CA HIS A 127 -10.54 17.68 -4.85
C HIS A 127 -9.54 17.11 -3.85
N TYR A 128 -9.24 15.81 -3.96
CA TYR A 128 -8.38 15.09 -3.04
C TYR A 128 -7.70 13.92 -3.76
N ALA A 129 -6.44 13.67 -3.44
CA ALA A 129 -5.68 12.50 -3.88
C ALA A 129 -4.60 12.16 -2.85
N GLU A 130 -4.61 10.94 -2.32
CA GLU A 130 -3.61 10.44 -1.36
C GLU A 130 -3.10 9.08 -1.80
N LEU A 131 -1.79 8.88 -1.64
CA LEU A 131 -1.13 7.59 -1.85
C LEU A 131 -0.81 7.01 -0.47
N SER A 132 -1.31 5.81 -0.20
CA SER A 132 -0.94 5.00 0.96
C SER A 132 -0.26 3.73 0.45
N VAL A 133 0.91 3.42 0.98
CA VAL A 133 1.72 2.27 0.53
C VAL A 133 2.06 1.33 1.68
N THR A 134 2.34 0.09 1.32
CA THR A 134 2.89 -0.97 2.16
C THR A 134 4.06 -1.63 1.42
N PHE A 135 4.97 -2.24 2.18
CA PHE A 135 6.04 -3.06 1.63
C PHE A 135 5.49 -4.30 0.92
N VAL A 136 6.16 -4.72 -0.14
CA VAL A 136 5.97 -6.03 -0.77
C VAL A 136 7.20 -6.87 -0.44
N ASP A 137 7.04 -7.92 0.36
CA ASP A 137 8.12 -8.87 0.59
C ASP A 137 8.34 -9.69 -0.69
N ASN A 138 9.52 -9.56 -1.29
CA ASN A 138 9.94 -10.39 -2.42
C ASN A 138 10.30 -11.80 -1.93
N HIS A 139 9.30 -12.62 -1.64
CA HIS A 139 9.49 -14.07 -1.48
C HIS A 139 9.47 -14.77 -2.85
N GLU A 140 10.34 -14.39 -3.77
CA GLU A 140 10.64 -15.23 -4.93
C GLU A 140 11.71 -16.23 -4.53
N THR A 141 11.29 -17.48 -4.33
CA THR A 141 12.21 -18.61 -4.19
C THR A 141 12.93 -18.82 -5.52
N PRO A 142 14.26 -19.03 -5.55
CA PRO A 142 14.95 -19.41 -6.77
C PRO A 142 14.33 -20.70 -7.31
N GLN A 143 13.84 -20.68 -8.54
CA GLN A 143 13.38 -21.89 -9.24
C GLN A 143 14.55 -22.87 -9.40
N ASP A 144 14.44 -24.03 -8.77
CA ASP A 144 15.30 -25.19 -9.02
C ASP A 144 15.13 -25.63 -10.49
N PRO A 145 16.22 -25.88 -11.25
CA PRO A 145 16.10 -26.35 -12.62
C PRO A 145 15.57 -27.79 -12.62
N HIS A 146 14.32 -27.97 -13.08
CA HIS A 146 13.71 -29.28 -13.26
C HIS A 146 14.56 -30.18 -14.18
N THR A 147 15.07 -31.26 -13.60
CA THR A 147 15.66 -32.42 -14.29
C THR A 147 14.59 -33.10 -15.16
N PRO A 148 14.85 -33.44 -16.43
CA PRO A 148 13.86 -34.13 -17.26
C PRO A 148 13.76 -35.60 -16.85
N HIS A 149 12.60 -36.02 -16.35
CA HIS A 149 12.28 -37.44 -16.18
C HIS A 149 11.98 -38.06 -17.55
N GLY A 150 12.87 -38.94 -18.00
CA GLY A 150 12.63 -39.80 -19.16
C GLY A 150 11.59 -40.86 -18.84
N HIS A 151 10.47 -40.84 -19.56
CA HIS A 151 9.50 -41.93 -19.57
C HIS A 151 9.88 -42.94 -20.66
N SER A 152 10.31 -44.13 -20.22
CA SER A 152 10.42 -45.33 -21.04
C SER A 152 9.03 -45.96 -21.17
N HIS A 153 8.47 -45.97 -22.37
CA HIS A 153 7.29 -46.78 -22.69
C HIS A 153 7.73 -48.19 -23.11
N ALA A 154 7.16 -49.20 -22.46
CA ALA A 154 7.07 -50.57 -22.91
C ALA A 154 5.61 -50.88 -23.25
#